data_AF-A0AAW6NI80-F1
#
_entry.id   AF-A0AAW6NI80-F1
#
_cell.length_a   1.000
_cell.length_b   1.000
_cell.length_c   1.000
_cell.angle_alpha   90.00
_cell.angle_beta   90.00
_cell.angle_gamma   90.00
#
_symmetry.space_group_name_H-M   'P 1'
#
loop_
_entity.id
_entity.type
_entity.pdbx_description
1 polymer ?
#
loop_
_entity_poly.entity_id
_entity_poly.type
_entity_poly.pdbx_seq_one_letter_code
_entity_poly.pdbx_strand_id
1 'polypeptide(L)'
;SGAFRVNSQKKVLDVWSIYKCTHCDYTWNIYLFSRLHVSKIDRQLYHRLMTNDAATVQHFACDIATLKRNNAELSGRPDFTVQERWQLSISAHQRVRVSVRISRSFQVSLLSILKQQLMLSAGEIQRRVKAGQIGGVTMKMLKSRKLKAAEYEFQLSTETLYARRRIVLTRR
;
A
#
# COMPACT_ATOMS: atom_id res chain seq x y z
N SER A 1 -15.53 -2.55 -9.50
CA SER A 1 -15.10 -3.15 -10.78
C SER A 1 -14.28 -2.13 -11.56
N GLY A 2 -13.47 -2.57 -12.52
CA GLY A 2 -12.70 -1.67 -13.38
C GLY A 2 -12.38 -2.29 -14.74
N ALA A 3 -12.29 -1.45 -15.76
CA ALA A 3 -11.94 -1.83 -17.13
C ALA A 3 -11.16 -0.70 -17.81
N PHE A 4 -10.43 -1.01 -18.87
CA PHE A 4 -9.79 -0.04 -19.74
C PHE A 4 -10.63 0.18 -21.00
N ARG A 5 -10.70 1.45 -21.41
CA ARG A 5 -11.13 1.85 -22.74
C ARG A 5 -9.91 2.36 -23.48
N VAL A 6 -9.55 1.69 -24.56
CA VAL A 6 -8.42 2.04 -25.42
C VAL A 6 -8.97 2.50 -26.76
N ASN A 7 -8.80 3.78 -27.07
CA ASN A 7 -9.13 4.33 -28.37
C ASN A 7 -7.85 4.55 -29.16
N SER A 8 -7.88 4.24 -30.46
CA SER A 8 -6.74 4.46 -31.35
C SER A 8 -7.16 5.22 -32.59
N GLN A 9 -6.44 6.28 -32.96
CA GLN A 9 -6.65 7.02 -34.20
C GLN A 9 -5.29 7.46 -34.77
N LYS A 10 -5.02 7.16 -36.06
CA LYS A 10 -3.78 7.58 -36.76
C LYS A 10 -2.49 7.30 -35.95
N LYS A 11 -2.34 6.07 -35.43
CA LYS A 11 -1.20 5.62 -34.59
C LYS A 11 -1.06 6.33 -33.23
N VAL A 12 -2.10 7.02 -32.79
CA VAL A 12 -2.16 7.68 -31.48
C VAL A 12 -3.20 6.97 -30.63
N LEU A 13 -2.87 6.75 -29.35
CA LEU A 13 -3.71 6.08 -28.36
C LEU A 13 -4.20 7.07 -27.30
N ASP A 14 -5.47 6.94 -26.95
CA ASP A 14 -6.05 7.51 -25.75
C ASP A 14 -6.60 6.38 -24.89
N VAL A 15 -6.19 6.33 -23.61
CA VAL A 15 -6.53 5.24 -22.71
C VAL A 15 -7.16 5.79 -21.44
N TRP A 16 -8.35 5.29 -21.12
CA TRP A 16 -9.04 5.53 -19.86
C TRP A 16 -9.15 4.25 -19.05
N SER A 17 -9.05 4.37 -17.74
CA SER A 17 -9.51 3.38 -16.78
C SER A 17 -10.89 3.80 -16.29
N ILE A 18 -11.88 2.94 -16.50
CA ILE A 18 -13.27 3.13 -16.15
C ILE A 18 -13.56 2.32 -14.89
N TYR A 19 -14.04 2.98 -13.84
CA TYR A 19 -14.42 2.36 -12.58
C TYR A 19 -15.89 2.55 -12.33
N LYS A 20 -16.59 1.48 -11.94
CA LYS A 20 -17.98 1.55 -11.53
C LYS A 20 -18.08 1.31 -10.02
N CYS A 21 -18.75 2.23 -9.33
CA CYS A 21 -19.05 2.12 -7.92
C CYS A 21 -20.01 0.94 -7.70
N THR A 22 -19.69 0.06 -6.75
CA THR A 22 -20.52 -1.09 -6.41
C THR A 22 -21.74 -0.73 -5.56
N HIS A 23 -21.80 0.49 -5.02
CA HIS A 23 -22.88 0.94 -4.12
C HIS A 23 -23.91 1.83 -4.81
N CYS A 24 -23.48 2.68 -5.75
CA CYS A 24 -24.35 3.67 -6.40
C CYS A 24 -24.28 3.64 -7.93
N ASP A 25 -23.60 2.65 -8.52
CA ASP A 25 -23.42 2.48 -9.96
C ASP A 25 -22.74 3.64 -10.71
N TYR A 26 -22.33 4.69 -10.01
CA TYR A 26 -21.61 5.82 -10.59
C TYR A 26 -20.31 5.36 -11.27
N THR A 27 -20.04 5.92 -12.45
CA THR A 27 -18.86 5.55 -13.25
C THR A 27 -17.83 6.68 -13.30
N TRP A 28 -16.62 6.40 -12.83
CA TRP A 28 -15.47 7.30 -12.93
C TRP A 28 -14.59 6.93 -14.12
N ASN A 29 -14.18 7.93 -14.91
CA ASN A 29 -13.19 7.77 -15.96
C ASN A 29 -11.87 8.42 -15.53
N ILE A 30 -10.84 7.62 -15.32
CA ILE A 30 -9.48 8.07 -14.99
C ILE A 30 -8.64 7.98 -16.25
N TYR A 31 -7.96 9.06 -16.60
CA TYR A 31 -7.09 9.10 -17.75
C TYR A 31 -5.71 8.52 -17.46
N LEU A 32 -5.27 7.56 -18.28
CA LEU A 32 -3.97 6.92 -18.13
C LEU A 32 -2.95 7.53 -19.08
N PHE A 33 -3.28 7.50 -20.38
CA PHE A 33 -2.42 7.93 -21.47
C PHE A 33 -3.14 8.88 -22.40
N SER A 34 -2.47 9.99 -22.70
CA SER A 34 -2.95 11.02 -23.62
C SER A 34 -2.18 11.04 -24.90
N ARG A 35 -2.91 10.94 -26.02
CA ARG A 35 -2.35 11.17 -27.34
C ARG A 35 -0.99 10.47 -27.50
N LEU A 36 -0.89 9.24 -27.01
CA LEU A 36 0.35 8.50 -26.92
C LEU A 36 0.58 7.78 -28.25
N HIS A 37 1.70 8.07 -28.92
CA HIS A 37 2.02 7.32 -30.14
C HIS A 37 2.20 5.83 -29.81
N VAL A 38 1.64 4.95 -30.63
CA VAL A 38 1.65 3.48 -30.40
C VAL A 38 3.06 2.92 -30.23
N SER A 39 4.09 3.52 -30.85
CA SER A 39 5.47 3.07 -30.67
C SER A 39 6.08 3.37 -29.30
N LYS A 40 5.43 4.24 -28.50
CA LYS A 40 5.91 4.64 -27.17
C LYS A 40 5.31 3.82 -26.04
N ILE A 41 4.31 2.99 -26.33
CA ILE A 41 3.75 2.08 -25.34
C ILE A 41 4.44 0.72 -25.44
N ASP A 42 4.82 0.15 -24.30
CA ASP A 42 5.33 -1.21 -24.24
C ASP A 42 4.27 -2.19 -24.77
N ARG A 43 4.71 -3.17 -25.57
CA ARG A 43 3.81 -4.13 -26.24
C ARG A 43 3.09 -5.02 -25.24
N GLN A 44 3.74 -5.42 -24.15
CA GLN A 44 3.10 -6.23 -23.12
C GLN A 44 2.07 -5.42 -22.34
N LEU A 45 2.40 -4.16 -22.00
CA LEU A 45 1.44 -3.26 -21.38
C LEU A 45 0.23 -3.01 -22.29
N TYR A 46 0.44 -2.76 -23.58
CA TYR A 46 -0.64 -2.59 -24.54
C TYR A 46 -1.57 -3.82 -24.58
N HIS A 47 -1.01 -5.03 -24.64
CA HIS A 47 -1.79 -6.26 -24.58
C HIS A 47 -2.61 -6.35 -23.29
N ARG A 48 -1.98 -6.12 -22.12
CA ARG A 48 -2.67 -6.14 -20.81
C ARG A 48 -3.81 -5.12 -20.73
N LEU A 49 -3.65 -3.95 -21.34
CA LEU A 49 -4.72 -2.94 -21.42
C LEU A 49 -5.88 -3.43 -22.29
N MET A 50 -5.59 -4.01 -23.46
CA MET A 50 -6.61 -4.54 -24.37
C MET A 50 -7.38 -5.72 -23.77
N THR A 51 -6.69 -6.62 -23.06
CA THR A 51 -7.33 -7.78 -22.41
C THR A 51 -7.93 -7.48 -21.05
N ASN A 52 -7.94 -6.22 -20.61
CA ASN A 52 -8.47 -5.84 -19.29
C ASN A 52 -7.83 -6.63 -18.13
N ASP A 53 -6.52 -6.83 -18.19
CA ASP A 53 -5.80 -7.59 -17.18
C ASP A 53 -6.05 -7.04 -15.77
N ALA A 54 -6.56 -7.89 -14.87
CA ALA A 54 -7.01 -7.50 -13.55
C ALA A 54 -5.86 -6.93 -12.69
N ALA A 55 -4.66 -7.47 -12.81
CA ALA A 55 -3.49 -7.00 -12.06
C ALA A 55 -3.08 -5.58 -12.51
N THR A 56 -3.21 -5.29 -13.80
CA THR A 56 -2.96 -3.98 -14.42
C THR A 56 -4.05 -2.97 -14.04
N VAL A 57 -5.34 -3.36 -14.06
CA VAL A 57 -6.44 -2.52 -13.55
C VAL A 57 -6.18 -2.11 -12.11
N GLN A 58 -5.85 -3.08 -11.24
CA GLN A 58 -5.55 -2.80 -9.84
C GLN A 58 -4.28 -1.98 -9.65
N HIS A 59 -3.29 -2.10 -10.55
CA HIS A 59 -2.08 -1.28 -10.50
C HIS A 59 -2.41 0.20 -10.70
N PHE A 60 -3.12 0.54 -11.77
CA PHE A 60 -3.49 1.93 -12.05
C PHE A 60 -4.52 2.49 -11.05
N ALA A 61 -5.38 1.64 -10.48
CA ALA A 61 -6.27 2.04 -9.39
C ALA A 61 -5.51 2.53 -8.14
N CYS A 62 -4.32 1.97 -7.91
CA CYS A 62 -3.48 2.28 -6.75
C CYS A 62 -2.30 3.22 -7.05
N ASP A 63 -2.11 3.63 -8.31
CA ASP A 63 -0.97 4.45 -8.70
C ASP A 63 -1.18 5.92 -8.30
N ILE A 64 -0.37 6.37 -7.34
CA ILE A 64 -0.49 7.71 -6.76
C ILE A 64 -0.25 8.79 -7.82
N ALA A 65 0.65 8.56 -8.77
CA ALA A 65 0.96 9.54 -9.81
C ALA A 65 -0.23 9.72 -10.76
N THR A 66 -0.84 8.62 -11.20
CA THR A 66 -2.05 8.63 -12.03
C THR A 66 -3.23 9.27 -11.30
N LEU A 67 -3.48 8.91 -10.05
CA LEU A 67 -4.55 9.50 -9.26
C LEU A 67 -4.39 11.01 -9.12
N LYS A 68 -3.19 11.49 -8.77
CA LYS A 68 -2.90 12.93 -8.67
C LYS A 68 -3.13 13.67 -9.98
N ARG A 69 -2.69 13.12 -11.12
CA ARG A 69 -2.91 13.72 -12.45
C ARG A 69 -4.39 13.86 -12.80
N ASN A 70 -5.26 13.05 -12.18
CA ASN A 70 -6.70 13.04 -12.42
C ASN A 70 -7.50 13.71 -11.30
N ASN A 71 -6.85 14.45 -10.38
CA ASN A 71 -7.47 15.02 -9.18
C ASN A 71 -8.28 13.98 -8.36
N ALA A 72 -7.82 12.73 -8.39
CA ALA A 72 -8.43 11.61 -7.71
C ALA A 72 -7.62 11.22 -6.47
N GLU A 73 -8.29 10.61 -5.51
CA GLU A 73 -7.66 10.01 -4.35
C GLU A 73 -8.10 8.56 -4.20
N LEU A 74 -7.26 7.75 -3.56
CA LEU A 74 -7.65 6.41 -3.12
C LEU A 74 -8.91 6.53 -2.26
N SER A 75 -9.94 5.75 -2.51
CA SER A 75 -11.16 5.78 -1.71
C SER A 75 -11.15 4.72 -0.60
N GLY A 76 -11.98 4.95 0.41
CA GLY A 76 -12.26 3.98 1.46
C GLY A 76 -11.13 3.80 2.49
N ARG A 77 -11.39 2.91 3.45
CA ARG A 77 -10.41 2.38 4.41
C ARG A 77 -10.45 0.87 4.25
N PRO A 78 -9.68 0.29 3.33
CA PRO A 78 -9.74 -1.14 3.11
C PRO A 78 -9.30 -1.86 4.39
N ASP A 79 -9.98 -2.95 4.69
CA ASP A 79 -9.49 -3.90 5.69
C ASP A 79 -8.13 -4.44 5.23
N PHE A 80 -7.27 -4.76 6.18
CA PHE A 80 -5.94 -5.29 5.91
C PHE A 80 -5.58 -6.40 6.89
N THR A 81 -4.80 -7.35 6.39
CA THR A 81 -4.20 -8.41 7.21
C THR A 81 -2.70 -8.24 7.18
N VAL A 82 -2.07 -8.43 8.34
CA VAL A 82 -0.61 -8.40 8.45
C VAL A 82 -0.12 -9.83 8.46
N GLN A 83 0.73 -10.18 7.50
CA GLN A 83 1.43 -11.45 7.46
C GLN A 83 2.81 -11.28 8.08
N GLU A 84 3.03 -11.92 9.22
CA GLU A 84 4.32 -11.91 9.90
C GLU A 84 5.27 -12.95 9.31
N ARG A 85 6.53 -12.56 9.10
CA ARG A 85 7.61 -13.47 8.73
C ARG A 85 8.78 -13.23 9.66
N TRP A 86 9.15 -14.27 10.41
CA TRP A 86 10.24 -14.24 11.36
C TRP A 86 11.50 -14.84 10.75
N GLN A 87 12.59 -14.09 10.82
CA GLN A 87 13.91 -14.64 10.60
C GLN A 87 14.49 -14.95 11.99
N LEU A 88 14.71 -16.23 12.27
CA LEU A 88 15.36 -16.67 13.50
C LEU A 88 16.83 -16.25 13.43
N SER A 89 17.20 -15.22 14.19
CA SER A 89 18.60 -14.92 14.48
C SER A 89 18.88 -15.28 15.94
N ILE A 90 19.81 -16.20 16.17
CA ILE A 90 20.31 -16.55 17.50
C ILE A 90 21.20 -15.40 17.96
N SER A 91 20.59 -14.32 18.44
CA SER A 91 21.33 -13.15 18.90
C SER A 91 20.50 -12.42 19.95
N ALA A 92 21.09 -12.15 21.12
CA ALA A 92 20.48 -11.42 22.23
C ALA A 92 20.41 -9.91 21.93
N HIS A 93 19.75 -9.53 20.82
CA HIS A 93 19.58 -8.13 20.49
C HIS A 93 18.47 -7.54 21.36
N GLN A 94 18.79 -6.47 22.10
CA GLN A 94 17.78 -5.67 22.83
C GLN A 94 16.75 -5.01 21.89
N ARG A 95 17.03 -4.98 20.59
CA ARG A 95 16.18 -4.35 19.56
C ARG A 95 15.93 -5.31 18.40
N VAL A 96 14.67 -5.38 17.98
CA VAL A 96 14.19 -6.14 16.82
C VAL A 96 14.04 -5.20 15.64
N ARG A 97 14.61 -5.58 14.49
CA ARG A 97 14.38 -4.90 13.22
C ARG A 97 13.07 -5.37 12.62
N VAL A 98 12.22 -4.42 12.24
CA VAL A 98 10.94 -4.68 11.60
C VAL A 98 10.94 -4.03 10.23
N SER A 99 10.57 -4.81 9.22
CA SER A 99 10.29 -4.31 7.87
C SER A 99 8.81 -4.50 7.57
N VAL A 100 8.14 -3.44 7.17
CA VAL A 100 6.76 -3.46 6.67
C VAL A 100 6.83 -3.21 5.17
N ARG A 101 6.60 -4.27 4.40
CA ARG A 101 6.56 -4.21 2.93
C ARG A 101 5.14 -4.07 2.43
N ILE A 102 4.92 -3.06 1.60
CA ILE A 102 3.61 -2.74 1.04
C ILE A 102 3.70 -2.83 -0.48
N SER A 103 3.01 -3.81 -1.06
CA SER A 103 3.08 -4.09 -2.50
C SER A 103 2.27 -3.09 -3.34
N ARG A 104 1.24 -2.45 -2.77
CA ARG A 104 0.36 -1.48 -3.45
C ARG A 104 -0.02 -0.37 -2.49
N SER A 105 -0.20 0.85 -2.99
CA SER A 105 -0.62 1.98 -2.14
C SER A 105 -2.10 1.86 -1.80
N PHE A 106 -2.46 1.97 -0.52
CA PHE A 106 -3.85 2.01 -0.05
C PHE A 106 -3.99 2.94 1.17
N GLN A 107 -5.21 3.34 1.51
CA GLN A 107 -5.50 4.27 2.61
C GLN A 107 -5.43 3.60 4.00
N VAL A 108 -4.23 3.18 4.40
CA VAL A 108 -3.94 2.72 5.76
C VAL A 108 -2.77 3.51 6.33
N SER A 109 -2.78 3.74 7.65
CA SER A 109 -1.70 4.41 8.36
C SER A 109 -0.74 3.40 8.97
N LEU A 110 0.55 3.76 9.08
CA LEU A 110 1.53 2.93 9.79
C LEU A 110 1.10 2.70 11.25
N LEU A 111 0.44 3.69 11.85
CA LEU A 111 -0.14 3.59 13.18
C LEU A 111 -1.20 2.49 13.27
N SER A 112 -2.07 2.34 12.27
CA SER A 112 -3.07 1.26 12.24
C SER A 112 -2.42 -0.11 12.22
N ILE A 113 -1.36 -0.28 11.41
CA ILE A 113 -0.58 -1.52 11.34
C ILE A 113 0.04 -1.82 12.71
N LEU A 114 0.72 -0.84 13.32
CA LEU A 114 1.34 -1.00 14.63
C LEU A 114 0.34 -1.29 15.74
N LYS A 115 -0.85 -0.67 15.73
CA LYS A 115 -1.92 -0.97 16.69
C LYS A 115 -2.35 -2.42 16.61
N GLN A 116 -2.61 -2.92 15.41
CA GLN A 116 -3.02 -4.31 15.19
C GLN A 116 -1.91 -5.29 15.59
N GLN A 117 -0.65 -4.95 15.29
CA GLN A 117 0.49 -5.85 15.50
C GLN A 117 1.02 -5.85 16.93
N LEU A 118 1.05 -4.71 17.60
CA LEU A 118 1.55 -4.61 18.98
C LEU A 118 0.43 -4.73 20.02
N MET A 119 -0.83 -4.68 19.59
CA MET A 119 -2.00 -4.65 20.48
C MET A 119 -1.94 -3.48 21.50
N LEU A 120 -1.37 -2.36 21.06
CA LEU A 120 -1.20 -1.14 21.86
C LEU A 120 -2.15 -0.04 21.38
N SER A 121 -2.48 0.89 22.28
CA SER A 121 -3.26 2.07 21.92
C SER A 121 -2.42 3.04 21.07
N ALA A 122 -3.11 3.95 20.36
CA ALA A 122 -2.42 4.98 19.58
C ALA A 122 -1.53 5.88 20.45
N GLY A 123 -2.02 6.25 21.63
CA GLY A 123 -1.26 7.06 22.59
C GLY A 123 -0.02 6.33 23.10
N GLU A 124 -0.14 5.03 23.38
CA GLU A 124 0.98 4.21 23.80
C GLU A 124 2.08 4.14 22.74
N ILE A 125 1.72 3.84 21.49
CA ILE A 125 2.69 3.80 20.37
C ILE A 125 3.42 5.15 20.23
N GLN A 126 2.70 6.26 20.34
CA GLN A 126 3.31 7.60 20.26
C GLN A 126 4.24 7.88 21.44
N ARG A 127 3.89 7.45 22.66
CA ARG A 127 4.79 7.55 23.83
C ARG A 127 6.07 6.76 23.61
N ARG A 128 5.98 5.53 23.09
CA ARG A 128 7.14 4.67 22.82
C ARG A 128 8.03 5.18 21.70
N VAL A 129 7.47 5.86 20.69
CA VAL A 129 8.26 6.59 19.68
C VAL A 129 9.01 7.75 20.33
N LYS A 130 8.34 8.57 21.15
CA LYS A 130 8.99 9.69 21.86
C LYS A 130 10.08 9.22 22.83
N ALA A 131 9.88 8.07 23.46
CA ALA A 131 10.84 7.45 24.38
C ALA A 131 11.98 6.69 23.66
N GLY A 132 12.02 6.64 22.32
CA GLY A 132 13.06 5.94 21.56
C GLY A 132 12.95 4.40 21.56
N GLN A 133 11.92 3.84 22.20
CA GLN A 133 11.64 2.41 22.20
C GLN A 133 11.19 1.92 20.82
N ILE A 134 10.58 2.80 20.01
CA ILE A 134 10.31 2.60 18.58
C ILE A 134 11.17 3.61 17.81
N GLY A 135 12.26 3.14 17.22
CA GLY A 135 13.22 3.97 16.47
C GLY A 135 13.03 3.85 14.96
N GLY A 136 13.38 4.88 14.19
CA GLY A 136 13.25 4.89 12.73
C GLY A 136 11.85 5.28 12.21
N VAL A 137 10.89 5.52 13.10
CA VAL A 137 9.55 6.02 12.76
C VAL A 137 9.36 7.44 13.28
N THR A 138 8.94 8.36 12.41
CA THR A 138 8.60 9.72 12.82
C THR A 138 7.10 9.87 13.10
N MET A 139 6.72 10.87 13.90
CA MET A 139 5.30 11.21 14.12
C MET A 139 4.56 11.55 12.82
N LYS A 140 5.27 12.14 11.84
CA LYS A 140 4.72 12.42 10.51
C LYS A 140 4.37 11.13 9.76
N MET A 141 5.21 10.10 9.85
CA MET A 141 4.94 8.79 9.25
C MET A 141 3.75 8.09 9.91
N LEU A 142 3.64 8.15 11.24
CA LEU A 142 2.48 7.59 11.96
C LEU A 142 1.16 8.28 11.59
N LYS A 143 1.19 9.60 11.42
CA LYS A 143 0.00 10.40 11.09
C LYS A 143 -0.40 10.30 9.62
N SER A 144 0.50 9.85 8.73
CA SER A 144 0.17 9.67 7.32
C SER A 144 -0.94 8.62 7.17
N ARG A 145 -2.04 9.01 6.52
CA ARG A 145 -3.16 8.10 6.19
C ARG A 145 -2.96 7.33 4.89
N LYS A 146 -1.90 7.64 4.15
CA LYS A 146 -1.58 7.05 2.86
C LYS A 146 -0.21 6.39 2.98
N LEU A 147 -0.19 5.07 2.98
CA LEU A 147 1.04 4.31 2.84
C LEU A 147 1.32 4.11 1.35
N LYS A 148 2.56 4.38 0.97
CA LYS A 148 3.03 4.18 -0.40
C LYS A 148 3.45 2.73 -0.56
N ALA A 149 3.42 2.23 -1.80
CA ALA A 149 4.10 1.01 -2.16
C ALA A 149 5.61 1.19 -1.91
N ALA A 150 6.08 0.75 -0.76
CA ALA A 150 7.44 0.95 -0.26
C ALA A 150 7.73 -0.04 0.88
N GLU A 151 9.01 -0.13 1.22
CA GLU A 151 9.49 -0.83 2.41
C GLU A 151 9.72 0.18 3.52
N TYR A 152 9.12 -0.06 4.69
CA TYR A 152 9.25 0.77 5.87
C TYR A 152 10.04 0.00 6.93
N GLU A 153 11.26 0.44 7.20
CA GLU A 153 12.12 -0.17 8.20
C GLU A 153 12.13 0.63 9.50
N PHE A 154 12.02 -0.08 10.62
CA PHE A 154 12.14 0.50 11.95
C PHE A 154 12.64 -0.51 12.97
N GLN A 155 12.95 -0.04 14.16
CA GLN A 155 13.43 -0.86 15.26
C GLN A 155 12.49 -0.77 16.46
N LEU A 156 12.23 -1.91 17.10
CA LEU A 156 11.46 -2.01 18.34
C LEU A 156 12.35 -2.54 19.46
N SER A 157 12.19 -2.07 20.69
CA SER A 157 12.73 -2.82 21.83
C SER A 157 12.02 -4.16 21.96
N THR A 158 12.73 -5.19 22.45
CA THR A 158 12.15 -6.50 22.74
C THR A 158 10.98 -6.38 23.72
N GLU A 159 11.13 -5.56 24.76
CA GLU A 159 10.06 -5.25 25.69
C GLU A 159 8.81 -4.72 24.98
N THR A 160 8.96 -3.82 24.01
CA THR A 160 7.82 -3.28 23.25
C THR A 160 7.16 -4.29 22.34
N LEU A 161 7.96 -5.16 21.74
CA LEU A 161 7.44 -6.23 20.92
C LEU A 161 6.64 -7.24 21.77
N TYR A 162 7.17 -7.64 22.92
CA TYR A 162 6.57 -8.68 23.76
C TYR A 162 5.55 -8.17 24.77
N ALA A 163 5.44 -6.86 25.03
CA ALA A 163 4.60 -6.27 26.07
C ALA A 163 3.17 -6.81 26.14
N ARG A 164 2.56 -7.14 24.99
CA ARG A 164 1.20 -7.69 24.90
C ARG A 164 1.05 -8.83 23.90
N ARG A 165 2.15 -9.31 23.32
CA ARG A 165 2.11 -10.45 22.40
C ARG A 165 2.12 -11.75 23.21
N ARG A 166 1.12 -12.61 22.99
CA ARG A 166 1.20 -14.00 23.45
C ARG A 166 2.22 -14.71 22.58
N ILE A 167 3.35 -15.12 23.17
CA ILE A 167 4.32 -15.97 22.48
C ILE A 167 3.66 -17.34 22.33
N VAL A 168 3.22 -17.66 21.12
CA VAL A 168 2.74 -19.01 20.79
C VAL A 168 3.96 -19.85 20.47
N LEU A 169 4.44 -20.60 21.45
CA LEU A 169 5.45 -21.64 21.24
C LEU A 169 4.78 -22.77 20.45
N THR A 170 4.91 -22.74 19.12
CA THR A 170 4.58 -23.88 18.28
C THR A 170 5.72 -24.89 18.44
N ARG A 171 5.50 -25.94 19.25
CA ARG A 171 6.35 -27.12 19.24
C ARG A 171 6.20 -27.76 17.86
N ARG A 172 7.31 -27.86 17.13
CA ARG A 172 7.42 -28.78 15.99
C ARG A 172 7.47 -30.20 16.51
#